data_AF-A0A6N6KGS3-F1
#
_entry.id   AF-A0A6N6KGS3-F1
#
_cell.length_a   1.000
_cell.length_b   1.000
_cell.length_c   1.000
_cell.angle_alpha   90.00
_cell.angle_beta   90.00
_cell.angle_gamma   90.00
#
_symmetry.space_group_name_H-M   'P 1'
#
loop_
_entity.id
_entity.type
_entity.pdbx_description
1 polymer ?
#
loop_
_entity_poly.entity_id
_entity_poly.type
_entity_poly.pdbx_seq_one_letter_code
_entity_poly.pdbx_strand_id
1 'polypeptide(L)'
;MGKQKIKNEGGVIGTGAGLVNQNSKEFKALRQLIETRSKEQGGEDFVVNQLLSLRFQMETYIAKEHPGELIQAGEFLEGFVKALKIRKKDFAEYIGYKESNLSAILKGRRKINSDLALKFGEIFSVNPEVWLNIQNKNELLEMIDKDKEKYERYKLEDLLKQAN
;
A
#
# COMPACT_ATOMS: atom_id res chain seq x y z
N MET A 1 45.50 16.65 -23.06
CA MET A 1 45.30 15.22 -22.79
C MET A 1 44.13 15.07 -21.81
N GLY A 2 42.93 14.82 -22.33
CA GLY A 2 41.71 14.72 -21.53
C GLY A 2 41.73 13.48 -20.63
N LYS A 3 41.44 13.65 -19.34
CA LYS A 3 41.33 12.54 -18.39
C LYS A 3 40.14 11.67 -18.79
N GLN A 4 40.40 10.52 -19.41
CA GLN A 4 39.49 9.39 -19.39
C GLN A 4 39.50 8.76 -17.99
N LYS A 5 38.30 8.55 -17.43
CA LYS A 5 37.85 7.48 -16.50
C LYS A 5 36.58 7.99 -15.82
N ILE A 6 35.52 7.21 -15.63
CA ILE A 6 35.51 5.89 -14.98
C ILE A 6 34.58 4.93 -15.74
N LYS A 7 35.12 3.76 -16.07
CA LYS A 7 34.38 2.57 -16.46
C LYS A 7 34.01 1.85 -15.16
N ASN A 8 32.73 1.62 -14.92
CA ASN A 8 32.28 0.70 -13.87
C ASN A 8 31.50 -0.42 -14.57
N GLU A 9 32.10 -1.60 -14.64
CA GLU A 9 31.57 -2.74 -15.43
C GLU A 9 30.58 -3.62 -14.67
N GLY A 10 30.19 -3.27 -13.44
CA GLY A 10 29.29 -4.15 -12.67
C GLY A 10 28.77 -3.61 -11.34
N GLY A 11 28.84 -2.31 -11.09
CA GLY A 11 28.29 -1.69 -9.88
C GLY A 11 27.11 -0.79 -10.23
N VAL A 12 25.98 -0.93 -9.53
CA VAL A 12 24.87 0.02 -9.61
C VAL A 12 25.36 1.38 -9.11
N ILE A 13 25.74 2.27 -10.03
CA ILE A 13 25.85 3.70 -9.77
C ILE A 13 24.66 4.37 -10.46
N GLY A 14 23.53 4.40 -9.77
CA GLY A 14 22.33 5.09 -10.27
C GLY A 14 22.38 6.56 -9.88
N THR A 15 22.11 7.46 -10.83
CA THR A 15 21.91 8.91 -10.65
C THR A 15 20.66 9.28 -9.81
N GLY A 16 20.05 8.31 -9.12
CA GLY A 16 18.74 8.44 -8.47
C GLY A 16 17.55 8.46 -9.43
N ALA A 17 17.77 8.66 -10.74
CA ALA A 17 16.73 8.57 -11.76
C ALA A 17 16.63 7.12 -12.27
N GLY A 18 15.56 6.42 -11.94
CA GLY A 18 15.28 5.05 -12.42
C GLY A 18 14.98 5.02 -13.92
N LEU A 19 16.01 5.12 -14.76
CA LEU A 19 15.90 4.95 -16.21
C LEU A 19 15.99 3.46 -16.56
N VAL A 20 14.94 2.70 -16.22
CA VAL A 20 14.83 1.33 -16.74
C VAL A 20 14.37 1.41 -18.19
N ASN A 21 15.26 1.10 -19.14
CA ASN A 21 14.90 1.03 -20.56
C ASN A 21 14.04 -0.21 -20.82
N GLN A 22 12.72 -0.05 -20.76
CA GLN A 22 11.76 -1.14 -20.97
C GLN A 22 11.75 -1.69 -22.41
N ASN A 23 12.36 -0.97 -23.36
CA ASN A 23 12.42 -1.37 -24.76
C ASN A 23 13.69 -2.16 -25.11
N SER A 24 14.65 -2.29 -24.18
CA SER A 24 15.89 -3.02 -24.41
C SER A 24 15.64 -4.51 -24.65
N LYS A 25 16.55 -5.16 -25.36
CA LYS A 25 16.46 -6.60 -25.65
C LYS A 25 16.54 -7.41 -24.35
N GLU A 26 17.39 -6.97 -23.43
CA GLU A 26 17.62 -7.56 -22.12
C GLU A 26 16.38 -7.47 -21.24
N PHE A 27 15.71 -6.31 -21.21
CA PHE A 27 14.48 -6.12 -20.43
C PHE A 27 13.34 -6.97 -20.99
N LYS A 28 13.17 -7.02 -22.32
CA LYS A 28 12.17 -7.88 -22.97
C LYS A 28 12.42 -9.36 -22.69
N ALA A 29 13.68 -9.80 -22.74
CA ALA A 29 14.06 -11.18 -22.41
C ALA A 29 13.78 -11.51 -20.94
N LEU A 30 14.11 -10.61 -20.01
CA LEU A 30 13.80 -10.76 -18.59
C LEU A 30 12.29 -10.85 -18.36
N ARG A 31 11.51 -9.96 -18.98
CA ARG A 31 10.04 -9.96 -18.90
C ARG A 31 9.46 -11.29 -19.40
N GLN A 32 9.94 -11.78 -20.55
CA GLN A 32 9.48 -13.06 -21.10
C GLN A 32 9.84 -14.26 -20.20
N LEU A 33 11.01 -14.22 -19.55
CA LEU A 33 11.42 -15.23 -18.58
C LEU A 33 10.51 -15.22 -17.35
N ILE A 34 10.22 -14.04 -16.80
CA ILE A 34 9.29 -13.87 -15.67
C ILE A 34 7.89 -14.38 -16.05
N GLU A 35 7.37 -14.02 -17.23
CA GLU A 35 6.06 -14.45 -17.72
C GLU A 35 5.99 -15.97 -17.91
N THR A 36 7.04 -16.60 -18.45
CA THR A 36 7.12 -18.06 -18.60
C THR A 36 7.14 -18.75 -17.24
N ARG A 37 8.02 -18.31 -16.33
CA ARG A 37 8.12 -18.87 -14.97
C ARG A 37 6.85 -18.67 -14.15
N SER A 38 6.17 -17.54 -14.31
CA SER A 38 4.88 -17.28 -13.64
C SER A 38 3.78 -18.22 -14.11
N LYS A 39 3.80 -18.66 -15.38
CA LYS A 39 2.84 -19.68 -15.90
C LYS A 39 3.14 -21.08 -15.37
N GLU A 40 4.40 -21.35 -14.99
CA GLU A 40 4.83 -22.62 -14.42
C GLU A 40 4.64 -22.69 -12.89
N GLN A 41 4.43 -21.55 -12.22
CA GLN A 41 4.12 -21.52 -10.79
C GLN A 41 2.76 -22.16 -10.48
N GLY A 42 2.70 -22.95 -9.41
CA GLY A 42 1.46 -23.52 -8.88
C GLY A 42 0.49 -22.45 -8.34
N GLY A 43 -0.74 -22.87 -8.07
CA GLY A 43 -1.82 -21.96 -7.65
C GLY A 43 -1.55 -21.21 -6.35
N GLU A 44 -0.92 -21.84 -5.36
CA GLU A 44 -0.66 -21.26 -4.04
C GLU A 44 0.41 -20.17 -4.09
N ASP A 45 1.58 -20.46 -4.67
CA ASP A 45 2.67 -19.48 -4.83
C ASP A 45 2.20 -18.23 -5.59
N PHE A 46 1.37 -18.41 -6.61
CA PHE A 46 0.80 -17.30 -7.36
C PHE A 46 -0.06 -16.39 -6.47
N VAL A 47 -0.93 -16.97 -5.64
CA VAL A 47 -1.78 -16.21 -4.71
C VAL A 47 -0.89 -15.48 -3.70
N VAL A 48 0.06 -16.17 -3.06
CA VAL A 48 0.99 -15.57 -2.09
C VAL A 48 1.73 -14.38 -2.69
N ASN A 49 2.21 -14.50 -3.93
CA ASN A 49 2.88 -13.40 -4.64
C ASN A 49 1.94 -12.21 -4.89
N GLN A 50 0.66 -12.43 -5.18
CA GLN A 50 -0.33 -11.36 -5.29
C GLN A 50 -0.56 -10.66 -3.94
N LEU A 51 -0.69 -11.43 -2.85
CA LEU A 51 -0.88 -10.87 -1.51
C LEU A 51 0.35 -10.03 -1.07
N LEU A 52 1.55 -10.53 -1.38
CA LEU A 52 2.80 -9.83 -1.14
C LEU A 52 2.86 -8.49 -1.90
N SER A 53 2.45 -8.49 -3.17
CA SER A 53 2.39 -7.27 -3.97
C SER A 53 1.42 -6.24 -3.37
N LEU A 54 0.23 -6.68 -2.95
CA LEU A 54 -0.75 -5.81 -2.29
C LEU A 54 -0.20 -5.21 -0.99
N ARG A 55 0.49 -6.01 -0.17
CA ARG A 55 1.16 -5.52 1.03
C ARG A 55 2.16 -4.41 0.72
N PHE A 56 3.04 -4.61 -0.26
CA PHE A 56 4.02 -3.58 -0.63
C PHE A 56 3.35 -2.31 -1.17
N GLN A 57 2.23 -2.44 -1.89
CA GLN A 57 1.46 -1.28 -2.33
C GLN A 57 0.89 -0.48 -1.14
N MET A 58 0.36 -1.17 -0.12
CA MET A 58 -0.13 -0.54 1.12
C MET A 58 1.00 0.19 1.86
N GLU A 59 2.14 -0.46 2.06
CA GLU A 59 3.30 0.14 2.73
C GLU A 59 3.82 1.36 1.96
N THR A 60 3.90 1.25 0.63
CA THR A 60 4.29 2.35 -0.26
C THR A 60 3.30 3.51 -0.18
N TYR A 61 2.00 3.21 -0.11
CA TYR A 61 0.96 4.23 0.04
C TYR A 61 1.10 5.00 1.36
N ILE A 62 1.31 4.29 2.47
CA ILE A 62 1.51 4.93 3.78
C ILE A 62 2.74 5.85 3.76
N ALA A 63 3.85 5.38 3.18
CA ALA A 63 5.11 6.13 3.11
C ALA A 63 5.04 7.41 2.28
N LYS A 64 4.10 7.53 1.32
CA LYS A 64 3.94 8.73 0.49
C LYS A 64 3.22 9.84 1.27
N GLU A 65 3.88 10.92 1.63
CA GLU A 65 3.24 12.04 2.36
C GLU A 65 2.01 12.59 1.64
N HIS A 66 2.13 12.80 0.32
CA HIS A 66 1.06 13.31 -0.53
C HIS A 66 0.73 12.31 -1.65
N PRO A 67 -0.11 11.30 -1.38
CA PRO A 67 -0.59 10.43 -2.43
C PRO A 67 -1.53 11.25 -3.32
N GLY A 68 -1.24 11.34 -4.63
CA GLY A 68 -2.05 12.12 -5.57
C GLY A 68 -3.51 11.65 -5.68
N GLU A 69 -3.81 10.44 -5.22
CA GLU A 69 -5.16 9.88 -5.06
C GLU A 69 -5.23 9.15 -3.72
N LEU A 70 -6.34 9.33 -2.99
CA LEU A 70 -6.58 8.61 -1.75
C LEU A 70 -7.12 7.21 -2.05
N ILE A 71 -6.41 6.18 -1.58
CA ILE A 71 -6.84 4.79 -1.67
C ILE A 71 -7.38 4.36 -0.31
N GLN A 72 -8.62 3.89 -0.26
CA GLN A 72 -9.24 3.45 0.98
C GLN A 72 -8.71 2.07 1.40
N ALA A 73 -8.61 1.83 2.70
CA ALA A 73 -8.17 0.52 3.23
C ALA A 73 -9.07 -0.64 2.74
N GLY A 74 -10.36 -0.35 2.52
CA GLY A 74 -11.33 -1.30 1.95
C GLY A 74 -11.03 -1.71 0.50
N GLU A 75 -10.40 -0.85 -0.30
CA GLU A 75 -10.02 -1.16 -1.68
C GLU A 75 -8.86 -2.15 -1.72
N PHE A 76 -7.85 -1.97 -0.86
CA PHE A 76 -6.80 -2.95 -0.66
C PHE A 76 -7.39 -4.29 -0.22
N LEU A 77 -8.28 -4.30 0.77
CA LEU A 77 -8.96 -5.50 1.23
C LEU A 77 -9.73 -6.20 0.09
N GLU A 78 -10.36 -5.46 -0.80
CA GLU A 78 -11.01 -6.05 -1.96
C GLU A 78 -10.00 -6.75 -2.88
N GLY A 79 -8.81 -6.18 -3.07
CA GLY A 79 -7.69 -6.81 -3.76
C GLY A 79 -7.30 -8.15 -3.14
N PHE A 80 -7.14 -8.20 -1.81
CA PHE A 80 -6.81 -9.43 -1.09
C PHE A 80 -7.88 -10.51 -1.29
N VAL A 81 -9.16 -10.16 -1.11
CA VAL A 81 -10.27 -11.12 -1.28
C VAL A 81 -10.37 -11.64 -2.72
N LYS A 82 -10.14 -10.78 -3.72
CA LYS A 82 -10.10 -11.18 -5.14
C LYS A 82 -8.94 -12.11 -5.43
N ALA A 83 -7.75 -11.85 -4.88
CA ALA A 83 -6.56 -12.70 -5.07
C ALA A 83 -6.76 -14.11 -4.52
N LEU A 84 -7.47 -14.25 -3.39
CA LEU A 84 -7.84 -15.54 -2.81
C LEU A 84 -8.87 -16.33 -3.66
N LYS A 85 -9.54 -15.70 -4.63
CA LYS A 85 -10.61 -16.29 -5.46
C LYS A 85 -11.77 -16.89 -4.64
N ILE A 86 -12.04 -16.33 -3.46
CA ILE A 86 -13.16 -16.72 -2.60
C ILE A 86 -14.33 -15.74 -2.74
N ARG A 87 -15.55 -16.18 -2.42
CA ARG A 87 -16.72 -15.30 -2.44
C ARG A 87 -16.69 -14.38 -1.23
N LYS A 88 -17.16 -13.14 -1.39
CA LYS A 88 -17.25 -12.15 -0.30
C LYS A 88 -18.04 -12.67 0.90
N LYS A 89 -19.13 -13.41 0.64
CA LYS A 89 -19.92 -14.07 1.68
C LYS A 89 -19.07 -15.03 2.54
N ASP A 90 -18.30 -15.90 1.90
CA ASP A 90 -17.48 -16.90 2.61
C ASP A 90 -16.38 -16.23 3.42
N PHE A 91 -15.74 -15.19 2.87
CA PHE A 91 -14.75 -14.41 3.61
C PHE A 91 -15.37 -13.69 4.82
N ALA A 92 -16.55 -13.10 4.64
CA ALA A 92 -17.26 -12.44 5.73
C ALA A 92 -17.59 -13.42 6.87
N GLU A 93 -18.09 -14.61 6.52
CA GLU A 93 -18.38 -15.68 7.48
C GLU A 93 -17.10 -16.11 8.22
N TYR A 94 -16.00 -16.33 7.51
CA TYR A 94 -14.71 -16.71 8.09
C TYR A 94 -14.18 -15.71 9.13
N ILE A 95 -14.32 -14.40 8.87
CA ILE A 95 -13.88 -13.36 9.81
C ILE A 95 -14.93 -13.04 10.89
N GLY A 96 -16.07 -13.73 10.90
CA GLY A 96 -17.16 -13.55 11.87
C GLY A 96 -18.01 -12.29 11.64
N TYR A 97 -18.15 -11.84 10.39
CA TYR A 97 -18.90 -10.64 10.01
C TYR A 97 -20.06 -10.94 9.06
N LYS A 98 -21.08 -10.08 9.10
CA LYS A 98 -22.15 -10.08 8.08
C LYS A 98 -21.59 -9.61 6.73
N GLU A 99 -22.02 -10.23 5.64
CA GLU A 99 -21.63 -9.84 4.27
C GLU A 99 -21.92 -8.37 3.96
N SER A 100 -23.01 -7.81 4.50
CA SER A 100 -23.34 -6.39 4.37
C SER A 100 -22.34 -5.47 5.07
N ASN A 101 -21.79 -5.90 6.21
CA ASN A 101 -20.75 -5.16 6.92
C ASN A 101 -19.45 -5.19 6.13
N LEU A 102 -19.02 -6.36 5.65
CA LEU A 102 -17.85 -6.49 4.78
C LEU A 102 -18.03 -5.59 3.53
N SER A 103 -19.18 -5.66 2.87
CA SER A 103 -19.47 -4.85 1.67
C SER A 103 -19.38 -3.34 1.94
N ALA A 104 -19.80 -2.87 3.13
CA ALA A 104 -19.66 -1.48 3.51
C ALA A 104 -18.19 -1.09 3.74
N ILE A 105 -17.38 -1.97 4.31
CA ILE A 105 -15.93 -1.79 4.49
C ILE A 105 -15.24 -1.71 3.13
N LEU A 106 -15.51 -2.66 2.22
CA LEU A 106 -14.92 -2.68 0.88
C LEU A 106 -15.22 -1.41 0.07
N LYS A 107 -16.37 -0.77 0.32
CA LYS A 107 -16.78 0.49 -0.33
C LYS A 107 -16.32 1.76 0.42
N GLY A 108 -15.50 1.63 1.46
CA GLY A 108 -15.04 2.76 2.28
C GLY A 108 -16.13 3.42 3.15
N ARG A 109 -17.34 2.85 3.21
CA ARG A 109 -18.46 3.40 4.01
C ARG A 109 -18.34 3.05 5.50
N ARG A 110 -17.49 2.09 5.85
CA ARG A 110 -17.19 1.72 7.23
C ARG A 110 -15.68 1.52 7.38
N LYS A 111 -15.17 2.00 8.51
CA LYS A 111 -13.77 1.83 8.88
C LYS A 111 -13.48 0.37 9.31
N ILE A 112 -12.27 -0.10 9.01
CA ILE A 112 -11.66 -1.28 9.60
C ILE A 112 -11.34 -0.93 11.07
N ASN A 113 -11.87 -1.73 12.00
CA ASN A 113 -11.60 -1.58 13.43
C ASN A 113 -10.39 -2.45 13.84
N SER A 114 -9.97 -2.35 15.11
CA SER A 114 -8.83 -3.11 15.62
C SER A 114 -9.02 -4.64 15.55
N ASP A 115 -10.22 -5.15 15.81
CA ASP A 115 -10.54 -6.59 15.68
C ASP A 115 -10.29 -7.09 14.25
N LEU A 116 -10.80 -6.37 13.25
CA LEU A 116 -10.57 -6.70 11.85
C LEU A 116 -9.11 -6.54 11.45
N ALA A 117 -8.43 -5.49 11.91
CA ALA A 117 -7.01 -5.29 11.61
C ALA A 117 -6.15 -6.46 12.14
N LEU A 118 -6.43 -6.95 13.36
CA LEU A 118 -5.76 -8.12 13.92
C LEU A 118 -6.04 -9.38 13.09
N LYS A 119 -7.32 -9.65 12.77
CA LYS A 119 -7.69 -10.79 11.91
C LYS A 119 -7.01 -10.74 10.54
N PHE A 120 -7.01 -9.58 9.90
CA PHE A 120 -6.36 -9.39 8.60
C PHE A 120 -4.84 -9.54 8.71
N GLY A 121 -4.24 -9.17 9.84
CA GLY A 121 -2.81 -9.39 10.07
C GLY A 121 -2.44 -10.86 10.13
N GLU A 122 -3.24 -11.67 10.83
CA GLU A 122 -3.04 -13.13 10.87
C GLU A 122 -3.28 -13.77 9.48
N ILE A 123 -4.33 -13.36 8.77
CA ILE A 123 -4.72 -13.97 7.48
C ILE A 123 -3.74 -13.61 6.37
N PHE A 124 -3.31 -12.35 6.29
CA PHE A 124 -2.55 -11.82 5.16
C PHE A 124 -1.08 -11.58 5.48
N SER A 125 -0.65 -11.86 6.72
CA SER A 125 0.71 -11.54 7.20
C SER A 125 1.10 -10.08 6.94
N VAL A 126 0.17 -9.17 7.24
CA VAL A 126 0.34 -7.72 7.16
C VAL A 126 0.25 -7.16 8.58
N ASN A 127 1.18 -6.31 9.03
CA ASN A 127 1.08 -5.74 10.37
C ASN A 127 -0.30 -5.03 10.53
N PRO A 128 -1.10 -5.35 11.57
CA PRO A 128 -2.41 -4.73 11.83
C PRO A 128 -2.40 -3.20 11.76
N GLU A 129 -1.31 -2.56 12.20
CA GLU A 129 -1.16 -1.11 12.14
C GLU A 129 -1.21 -0.55 10.73
N VAL A 130 -0.77 -1.29 9.71
CA VAL A 130 -0.82 -0.85 8.30
C VAL A 130 -2.27 -0.56 7.89
N TRP A 131 -3.21 -1.43 8.26
CA TRP A 131 -4.63 -1.24 7.96
C TRP A 131 -5.20 0.02 8.62
N LEU A 132 -4.85 0.25 9.88
CA LEU A 132 -5.32 1.41 10.63
C LEU A 132 -4.67 2.71 10.14
N ASN A 133 -3.38 2.66 9.81
CA ASN A 133 -2.59 3.80 9.37
C ASN A 133 -3.05 4.33 8.01
N ILE A 134 -3.51 3.47 7.09
CA ILE A 134 -4.14 3.94 5.84
C ILE A 134 -5.36 4.83 6.15
N GLN A 135 -6.22 4.40 7.06
CA GLN A 135 -7.43 5.16 7.41
C GLN A 135 -7.08 6.47 8.12
N ASN A 136 -6.16 6.42 9.09
CA ASN A 136 -5.71 7.59 9.83
C ASN A 136 -5.07 8.61 8.89
N LYS A 137 -4.22 8.14 7.97
CA LYS A 137 -3.58 8.97 6.95
C LYS A 137 -4.62 9.68 6.09
N ASN A 138 -5.59 8.94 5.53
CA ASN A 138 -6.62 9.51 4.67
C ASN A 138 -7.46 10.55 5.42
N GLU A 139 -7.86 10.23 6.65
CA GLU A 139 -8.65 11.14 7.48
C GLU A 139 -7.90 12.45 7.79
N LEU A 140 -6.61 12.37 8.12
CA LEU A 140 -5.78 13.57 8.33
C LEU A 140 -5.63 14.39 7.06
N LEU A 141 -5.37 13.75 5.92
CA LEU A 141 -5.23 14.43 4.63
C LEU A 141 -6.53 15.14 4.24
N GLU A 142 -7.68 14.46 4.36
CA GLU A 142 -9.00 15.05 4.09
C GLU A 142 -9.31 16.23 5.04
N MET A 143 -8.97 16.11 6.33
CA MET A 143 -9.18 17.20 7.29
C MET A 143 -8.31 18.43 6.97
N ILE A 144 -7.04 18.22 6.62
CA ILE A 144 -6.11 19.30 6.26
C ILE A 144 -6.56 19.96 4.95
N ASP A 145 -6.93 19.17 3.93
CA ASP A 145 -7.38 19.68 2.64
C ASP A 145 -8.66 20.53 2.76
N LYS A 146 -9.57 20.11 3.65
CA LYS A 146 -10.84 20.82 3.86
C LYS A 146 -10.69 22.15 4.57
N ASP A 147 -9.82 22.24 5.58
CA ASP A 147 -9.74 23.44 6.44
C ASP A 147 -8.38 23.54 7.16
N LYS A 148 -7.32 23.78 6.39
CA LYS A 148 -5.95 23.89 6.90
C LYS A 148 -5.81 25.01 7.94
N GLU A 149 -6.35 26.19 7.64
CA GLU A 149 -6.22 27.39 8.49
C GLU A 149 -6.84 27.20 9.88
N LYS A 150 -7.97 26.47 9.97
CA LYS A 150 -8.58 26.12 11.25
C LYS A 150 -7.62 25.41 12.19
N TYR A 151 -6.70 24.59 11.67
CA TYR A 151 -5.75 23.83 12.50
C TYR A 151 -4.43 24.59 12.72
N GLU A 152 -3.92 25.33 11.74
CA GLU A 152 -2.66 26.08 11.87
C GLU A 152 -2.71 27.23 12.89
N ARG A 153 -3.91 27.65 13.30
CA ARG A 153 -4.11 28.68 14.33
C ARG A 153 -3.70 28.23 15.73
N TYR A 154 -3.63 26.92 16.02
CA TYR A 154 -3.32 26.42 17.36
C TYR A 154 -1.81 26.35 17.57
N LYS A 155 -1.28 27.23 18.44
CA LYS A 155 0.15 27.39 18.67
C LYS A 155 0.49 27.25 20.15
N LEU A 156 1.58 26.52 20.45
CA LEU A 156 2.03 26.32 21.83
C LEU A 156 2.41 27.65 22.49
N GLU A 157 2.95 28.58 21.71
CA GLU A 157 3.36 29.91 22.17
C GLU A 157 2.21 30.71 22.77
N ASP A 158 0.98 30.53 22.27
CA ASP A 158 -0.20 31.22 22.79
C ASP A 158 -0.60 30.73 24.18
N LEU A 159 -0.29 29.47 24.50
CA LEU A 159 -0.50 28.89 25.83
C LEU A 159 0.62 29.26 26.80
N LEU A 160 1.87 29.25 26.33
CA LEU A 160 3.03 29.63 27.15
C LEU A 160 2.96 31.08 27.64
N LYS A 161 2.37 31.98 26.86
CA LYS A 161 2.12 33.38 27.28
C LYS A 161 1.11 33.51 28.43
N GLN A 162 0.24 32.53 28.63
CA GLN A 162 -0.78 32.55 29.70
C GLN A 162 -0.27 31.95 31.00
N ALA A 163 0.86 31.24 30.96
CA ALA A 163 1.44 30.55 32.11
C ALA A 163 2.42 31.42 32.93
N ASN A 164 2.68 32.65 32.50
CA ASN A 164 3.53 33.66 33.17
C ASN A 164 2.70 34.88 33.55
#